data_AF-A0A2D7PP15-F1
#
_entry.id   AF-A0A2D7PP15-F1
#
_cell.length_a   1.000
_cell.length_b   1.000
_cell.length_c   1.000
_cell.angle_alpha   90.00
_cell.angle_beta   90.00
_cell.angle_gamma   90.00
#
_symmetry.space_group_name_H-M   'P 1'
#
loop_
_entity.id
_entity.type
_entity.pdbx_description
1 polymer ?
#
loop_
_entity_poly.entity_id
_entity_poly.type
_entity_poly.pdbx_seq_one_letter_code
_entity_poly.pdbx_strand_id
1 'polypeptide(L)'
;MQFDKEKSHLSALQKVEFEESTTRASSVLTIPGIGKKSKEYLEKQNIKTIDDLLTEIQDNFTTLVTITPNVGVNNHKIFDALEGYRCINASNTMGDGDDESCKPEPLLNSDSTSDATTLAELKKLDACNIQ
;
A
#
# COMPACT_ATOMS: atom_id res chain seq x y z
N MET A 1 19.10 4.55 16.90
CA MET A 1 19.62 4.51 15.51
C MET A 1 18.83 5.55 14.71
N GLN A 2 19.45 6.25 13.76
CA GLN A 2 18.77 7.28 12.97
C GLN A 2 18.69 6.89 11.50
N PHE A 3 17.66 7.40 10.82
CA PHE A 3 17.55 7.24 9.37
C PHE A 3 18.71 7.98 8.68
N ASP A 4 19.17 7.40 7.58
CA ASP A 4 20.25 7.89 6.74
C ASP A 4 19.95 7.46 5.31
N LYS A 5 19.76 8.44 4.41
CA LYS A 5 19.33 8.20 3.04
C LYS A 5 20.41 7.53 2.21
N GLU A 6 21.68 7.78 2.52
CA GLU A 6 22.80 7.17 1.78
C GLU A 6 22.85 5.65 1.98
N LYS A 7 22.37 5.16 3.13
CA LYS A 7 22.28 3.73 3.47
C LYS A 7 21.10 2.99 2.83
N SER A 8 20.14 3.73 2.26
CA SER A 8 18.93 3.16 1.66
C SER A 8 19.26 2.27 0.46
N HIS A 9 20.19 2.71 -0.40
CA HIS A 9 20.46 2.08 -1.69
C HIS A 9 19.18 1.85 -2.53
N LEU A 10 18.14 2.65 -2.31
CA LEU A 10 16.96 2.72 -3.17
C LEU A 10 17.28 3.66 -4.32
N SER A 11 17.19 3.19 -5.56
CA SER A 11 17.32 4.06 -6.71
C SER A 11 16.04 4.86 -6.94
N ALA A 12 16.16 6.04 -7.57
CA ALA A 12 15.01 6.85 -7.93
C ALA A 12 14.00 6.07 -8.80
N LEU A 13 14.47 5.26 -9.74
CA LEU A 13 13.60 4.43 -10.59
C LEU A 13 12.80 3.41 -9.78
N GLN A 14 13.45 2.70 -8.83
CA GLN A 14 12.77 1.73 -7.97
C GLN A 14 11.69 2.39 -7.11
N LYS A 15 11.94 3.63 -6.68
CA LYS A 15 10.98 4.42 -5.91
C LYS A 15 9.76 4.79 -6.75
N VAL A 16 9.98 5.32 -7.96
CA VAL A 16 8.90 5.66 -8.89
C VAL A 16 8.07 4.43 -9.25
N GLU A 17 8.71 3.32 -9.62
CA GLU A 17 8.02 2.06 -9.95
C GLU A 17 7.17 1.56 -8.77
N PHE A 18 7.71 1.61 -7.55
CA PHE A 18 6.98 1.23 -6.35
C PHE A 18 5.76 2.14 -6.11
N GLU A 19 5.94 3.46 -6.19
CA GLU A 19 4.87 4.43 -5.98
C GLU A 19 3.80 4.43 -7.09
N GLU A 20 4.13 3.97 -8.30
CA GLU A 20 3.18 3.84 -9.41
C GLU A 20 2.42 2.52 -9.39
N SER A 21 3.06 1.45 -8.91
CA SER A 21 2.49 0.09 -8.94
C SER A 21 1.77 -0.32 -7.66
N THR A 22 1.83 0.49 -6.61
CA THR A 22 1.28 0.12 -5.29
C THR A 22 0.40 1.20 -4.67
N THR A 23 -0.51 0.77 -3.82
CA THR A 23 -1.45 1.60 -3.05
C THR A 23 -1.28 1.33 -1.56
N ARG A 24 -1.85 2.16 -0.69
CA ARG A 24 -1.82 1.93 0.77
C ARG A 24 -2.38 0.56 1.20
N ALA A 25 -3.38 0.05 0.48
CA ALA A 25 -3.95 -1.28 0.71
C ALA A 25 -3.08 -2.45 0.18
N SER A 26 -1.99 -2.15 -0.56
CA SER A 26 -1.11 -3.19 -1.09
C SER A 26 -0.35 -3.91 0.01
N SER A 27 0.06 -5.16 -0.26
CA SER A 27 0.78 -5.98 0.72
C SER A 27 2.16 -5.39 1.05
N VAL A 28 2.61 -5.49 2.31
CA VAL A 28 3.97 -5.08 2.72
C VAL A 28 5.10 -5.77 1.94
N LEU A 29 4.84 -6.91 1.29
CA LEU A 29 5.84 -7.59 0.46
C LEU A 29 6.26 -6.79 -0.77
N THR A 30 5.41 -5.86 -1.25
CA THR A 30 5.75 -5.03 -2.41
C THR A 30 6.77 -3.95 -2.08
N ILE A 31 6.99 -3.66 -0.78
CA ILE A 31 7.91 -2.63 -0.34
C ILE A 31 9.37 -3.07 -0.58
N PRO A 32 10.17 -2.28 -1.30
CA PRO A 32 11.58 -2.55 -1.48
C PRO A 32 12.31 -2.67 -0.13
N GLY A 33 12.99 -3.81 0.09
CA GLY A 33 13.69 -4.12 1.34
C GLY A 33 12.94 -5.08 2.27
N ILE A 34 11.66 -5.36 2.01
CA ILE A 34 10.89 -6.41 2.71
C ILE A 34 11.01 -7.73 1.95
N GLY A 35 11.62 -8.73 2.59
CA GLY A 35 11.66 -10.10 2.09
C GLY A 35 10.53 -10.97 2.65
N LYS A 36 10.37 -12.19 2.12
CA LYS A 36 9.34 -13.16 2.56
C LYS A 36 9.35 -13.40 4.07
N LYS A 37 10.53 -13.57 4.68
CA LYS A 37 10.66 -13.78 6.13
C LYS A 37 10.18 -12.57 6.95
N SER A 38 10.50 -11.36 6.49
CA SER A 38 10.06 -10.12 7.14
C SER A 38 8.56 -9.93 6.99
N LYS A 39 8.00 -10.24 5.82
CA LYS A 39 6.55 -10.28 5.61
C LYS A 39 5.89 -11.22 6.61
N GLU A 40 6.32 -12.48 6.70
CA GLU A 40 5.74 -13.45 7.63
C GLU A 40 5.82 -12.98 9.09
N TYR A 41 6.88 -12.25 9.46
CA TYR A 41 7.01 -11.66 10.79
C TYR A 41 6.01 -10.51 11.02
N LEU A 42 5.89 -9.60 10.05
CA LEU A 42 4.94 -8.48 10.09
C LEU A 42 3.48 -8.98 10.12
N GLU A 43 3.14 -10.00 9.34
CA GLU A 43 1.79 -10.57 9.31
C GLU A 43 1.41 -11.21 10.64
N LYS A 44 2.37 -11.78 11.40
CA LYS A 44 2.13 -12.28 12.77
C LYS A 44 1.81 -11.16 13.77
N GLN A 45 2.29 -9.94 13.49
CA GLN A 45 1.95 -8.73 14.24
C GLN A 45 0.69 -8.04 13.68
N ASN A 46 -0.03 -8.71 12.76
CA ASN A 46 -1.20 -8.18 12.06
C ASN A 46 -0.91 -6.98 11.13
N ILE A 47 0.35 -6.79 10.73
CA ILE A 47 0.78 -5.78 9.77
C ILE A 47 0.84 -6.43 8.39
N LYS A 48 -0.17 -6.19 7.55
CA LYS A 48 -0.33 -6.88 6.27
C LYS A 48 -0.17 -5.95 5.09
N THR A 49 -0.59 -4.70 5.26
CA THR A 49 -0.63 -3.67 4.22
C THR A 49 0.37 -2.55 4.47
N ILE A 50 0.62 -1.74 3.45
CA ILE A 50 1.44 -0.53 3.55
C ILE A 50 0.85 0.42 4.60
N ASP A 51 -0.48 0.57 4.64
CA ASP A 51 -1.18 1.42 5.61
C ASP A 51 -1.01 0.95 7.06
N ASP A 52 -1.13 -0.37 7.30
CA ASP A 52 -0.88 -0.95 8.63
C ASP A 52 0.54 -0.62 9.10
N LEU A 53 1.52 -0.74 8.19
CA LEU A 53 2.92 -0.47 8.50
C LEU A 53 3.16 1.00 8.80
N LEU A 54 2.59 1.91 8.01
CA LEU A 54 2.67 3.37 8.24
C LEU A 54 2.05 3.76 9.58
N THR A 55 0.90 3.18 9.92
CA THR A 55 0.20 3.40 11.18
C THR A 55 1.02 2.93 12.37
N GLU A 56 1.66 1.77 12.27
CA GLU A 56 2.48 1.22 13.34
C GLU A 56 3.76 2.04 13.56
N ILE A 57 4.46 2.40 12.48
CA ILE A 57 5.75 3.10 12.62
C ILE A 57 5.60 4.57 12.98
N GLN A 58 4.44 5.20 12.70
CA GLN A 58 4.16 6.62 12.96
C GLN A 58 5.32 7.52 12.55
N ASP A 59 5.82 7.35 11.33
CA ASP A 59 6.92 8.15 10.81
C ASP A 59 8.28 7.99 11.53
N ASN A 60 8.41 7.01 12.42
CA ASN A 60 9.58 6.83 13.25
C ASN A 60 10.44 5.64 12.78
N PHE A 61 11.65 5.97 12.33
CA PHE A 61 12.63 4.99 11.88
C PHE A 61 13.03 3.98 12.97
N THR A 62 13.11 4.42 14.22
CA THR A 62 13.48 3.52 15.33
C THR A 62 12.37 2.51 15.60
N THR A 63 11.11 2.92 15.46
CA THR A 63 9.96 2.01 15.55
C THR A 63 10.02 0.97 14.44
N LEU A 64 10.28 1.38 13.20
CA LEU A 64 10.48 0.45 12.09
C LEU A 64 11.53 -0.61 12.42
N VAL A 65 12.73 -0.20 12.85
CA VAL A 65 13.81 -1.13 13.22
C VAL A 65 13.38 -2.12 14.32
N THR A 66 12.53 -1.67 15.25
CA THR A 66 12.03 -2.50 16.36
C THR A 66 11.03 -3.55 15.89
N ILE A 67 10.14 -3.21 14.94
CA ILE A 67 9.13 -4.13 14.40
C ILE A 67 9.66 -5.00 13.26
N THR A 68 10.82 -4.68 12.68
CA THR A 68 11.55 -5.51 11.71
C THR A 68 12.95 -5.91 12.21
N PRO A 69 13.06 -6.64 13.34
CA PRO A 69 14.35 -6.96 13.96
C PRO A 69 15.19 -8.00 13.17
N ASN A 70 14.70 -8.46 12.02
CA ASN A 70 15.31 -9.55 11.27
C ASN A 70 16.66 -9.13 10.65
N VAL A 71 17.68 -9.95 10.89
CA VAL A 71 19.01 -9.80 10.29
C VAL A 71 18.91 -9.86 8.76
N GLY A 72 19.38 -8.82 8.08
CA GLY A 72 19.36 -8.70 6.62
C GLY A 72 18.23 -7.84 6.05
N VAL A 73 17.36 -7.28 6.89
CA VAL A 73 16.38 -6.28 6.44
C VAL A 73 17.06 -4.92 6.29
N ASN A 74 16.92 -4.31 5.10
CA ASN A 74 17.38 -2.96 4.89
C ASN A 74 16.29 -1.96 5.32
N ASN A 75 16.28 -1.62 6.61
CA ASN A 75 15.32 -0.68 7.18
C ASN A 75 15.42 0.72 6.57
N HIS A 76 16.61 1.16 6.15
CA HIS A 76 16.78 2.43 5.45
C HIS A 76 16.05 2.42 4.10
N LYS A 77 16.15 1.31 3.36
CA LYS A 77 15.45 1.14 2.08
C LYS A 77 13.94 1.19 2.23
N ILE A 78 13.42 0.50 3.25
CA ILE A 78 11.99 0.47 3.55
C ILE A 78 11.50 1.88 3.90
N PHE A 79 12.20 2.57 4.79
CA PHE A 79 11.79 3.89 5.26
C PHE A 79 11.83 4.97 4.17
N ASP A 80 12.81 4.89 3.26
CA ASP A 80 12.92 5.78 2.10
C ASP A 80 11.86 5.49 1.03
N ALA A 81 11.51 4.21 0.81
CA ALA A 81 10.43 3.82 -0.09
C ALA A 81 9.06 4.32 0.38
N LEU A 82 8.84 4.33 1.70
CA LEU A 82 7.59 4.81 2.29
C LEU A 82 7.45 6.34 2.25
N GLU A 83 8.49 7.10 1.89
CA GLU A 83 8.49 8.57 1.87
C GLU A 83 7.28 9.14 1.12
N GLY A 84 6.97 8.60 -0.08
CA GLY A 84 5.85 9.06 -0.91
C GLY A 84 4.46 8.79 -0.31
N TYR A 85 4.34 7.93 0.69
CA TYR A 85 3.05 7.61 1.35
C TYR A 85 2.85 8.35 2.67
N ARG A 86 3.87 9.02 3.20
CA ARG A 86 3.84 9.71 4.52
C ARG A 86 3.02 11.00 4.51
N CYS A 87 2.41 11.37 3.40
CA CYS A 87 1.46 12.47 3.32
C CYS A 87 0.17 12.13 4.07
N ILE A 88 0.12 12.48 5.36
CA ILE A 88 -1.12 12.53 6.15
C ILE A 88 -1.12 13.86 6.92
N ASN A 89 -2.06 14.74 6.56
CA ASN A 89 -2.52 15.92 7.33
C ASN A 89 -1.62 17.17 7.48
N ALA A 90 -1.01 17.68 6.41
CA ALA A 90 -0.67 19.11 6.37
C ALA A 90 -1.89 20.02 6.09
N SER A 91 -3.05 19.47 5.73
CA SER A 91 -4.21 20.24 5.23
C SER A 91 -5.33 20.53 6.24
N ASN A 92 -5.06 20.48 7.55
CA ASN A 92 -5.94 21.14 8.54
C ASN A 92 -5.47 22.55 8.93
N THR A 93 -4.45 23.07 8.25
CA THR A 93 -4.10 24.50 8.33
C THR A 93 -4.69 25.16 7.10
N MET A 94 -5.69 26.01 7.29
CA MET A 94 -6.14 26.94 6.24
C MET A 94 -4.92 27.74 5.76
N GLY A 95 -4.53 27.55 4.51
CA GLY A 95 -3.42 28.25 3.90
C GLY A 95 -3.32 27.89 2.43
N ASP A 96 -3.92 28.74 1.59
CA ASP A 96 -3.63 28.85 0.16
C ASP A 96 -2.13 28.66 -0.14
N GLY A 97 -1.80 27.76 -1.06
CA GLY A 97 -0.45 27.63 -1.62
C GLY A 97 -0.08 26.22 -2.03
N ASP A 98 -0.48 25.84 -3.25
CA ASP A 98 0.30 25.02 -4.19
C ASP A 98 1.06 23.79 -3.62
N ASP A 99 0.34 22.74 -3.19
CA ASP A 99 0.94 21.42 -2.90
C ASP A 99 0.49 20.39 -3.96
N GLU A 100 1.17 20.40 -5.10
CA GLU A 100 0.95 19.45 -6.21
C GLU A 100 2.00 18.33 -6.17
N SER A 101 1.88 17.38 -5.22
CA SER A 101 2.53 16.06 -5.34
C SER A 101 1.96 14.95 -4.44
N CYS A 102 0.67 15.02 -4.07
CA CYS A 102 -0.01 13.84 -3.53
C CYS A 102 -0.72 13.12 -4.67
N LYS A 103 -0.30 11.87 -4.98
CA LYS A 103 -1.03 11.03 -5.93
C LYS A 103 -2.45 10.82 -5.39
N PRO A 104 -3.50 11.16 -6.14
CA PRO A 104 -4.85 10.77 -5.77
C PRO A 104 -4.93 9.25 -5.72
N GLU A 105 -5.68 8.71 -4.75
CA GLU A 105 -6.02 7.29 -4.71
C GLU A 105 -6.55 6.85 -6.09
N PRO A 106 -6.17 5.67 -6.60
CA PRO A 106 -6.88 5.12 -7.74
C PRO A 106 -8.33 4.91 -7.28
N LEU A 107 -9.25 5.66 -7.89
CA LEU A 107 -10.68 5.47 -7.72
C LEU A 107 -10.98 4.01 -8.04
N LEU A 108 -11.13 3.18 -7.00
CA LEU A 108 -11.79 1.90 -7.13
C LEU A 108 -13.21 2.26 -7.53
N ASN A 109 -13.51 2.17 -8.83
CA ASN A 109 -14.85 2.28 -9.36
C ASN A 109 -15.70 1.27 -8.60
N SER A 110 -16.40 1.76 -7.58
CA SER A 110 -17.36 1.02 -6.80
C SER A 110 -18.66 0.99 -7.58
N ASP A 111 -18.63 0.47 -8.80
CA ASP A 111 -19.83 0.01 -9.48
C ASP A 111 -20.12 -1.40 -8.96
N SER A 112 -20.60 -1.45 -7.71
CA SER A 112 -21.51 -2.51 -7.30
C SER A 112 -22.86 -2.24 -7.94
N THR A 113 -22.94 -2.38 -9.26
CA THR A 113 -24.17 -2.73 -9.92
C THR A 113 -24.23 -4.25 -9.96
N SER A 114 -25.05 -4.78 -9.05
CA SER A 114 -25.48 -6.17 -9.02
C SER A 114 -26.05 -6.57 -10.37
N ASP A 115 -25.26 -7.22 -11.23
CA ASP A 115 -25.81 -8.03 -12.32
C ASP A 115 -24.87 -9.20 -12.62
N ALA A 116 -24.96 -10.22 -11.77
CA ALA A 116 -24.44 -11.54 -12.06
C ALA A 116 -25.37 -12.23 -13.07
N THR A 117 -25.40 -11.77 -14.33
CA THR A 117 -25.95 -12.59 -15.41
C THR A 117 -24.83 -13.49 -15.95
N THR A 118 -24.72 -14.69 -15.38
CA THR A 118 -23.89 -15.73 -15.97
C THR A 118 -24.45 -16.11 -17.34
N LEU A 119 -23.59 -16.15 -18.34
CA LEU A 119 -23.87 -16.59 -19.73
C LEU A 119 -24.27 -18.08 -19.83
N ALA A 120 -24.66 -18.70 -18.71
CA ALA A 120 -25.01 -20.12 -18.57
C ALA A 120 -26.50 -20.37 -18.26
N GLU A 121 -27.30 -19.34 -17.96
CA GLU A 121 -28.76 -19.49 -17.72
C GLU A 121 -29.66 -19.15 -18.92
N LEU A 122 -29.09 -18.84 -20.08
CA LEU A 122 -29.84 -18.47 -21.28
C LEU A 122 -30.45 -19.66 -22.06
N LYS A 123 -30.91 -20.73 -21.39
CA LYS A 123 -31.42 -21.92 -22.10
C LYS A 123 -32.58 -22.71 -21.49
N LYS A 124 -33.25 -22.24 -20.43
CA LYS A 124 -34.39 -22.98 -19.88
C LYS A 124 -35.46 -22.06 -19.28
N LEU A 125 -36.09 -21.22 -20.10
CA LEU A 125 -37.34 -20.54 -19.76
C LEU A 125 -38.10 -20.16 -21.04
N ASP A 126 -38.33 -21.15 -21.91
CA ASP A 126 -39.24 -21.04 -23.06
C ASP A 126 -40.17 -22.27 -23.11
N ALA A 127 -40.69 -22.65 -21.94
CA ALA A 127 -41.60 -23.77 -21.80
C ALA A 127 -42.48 -23.60 -20.57
N CYS A 128 -43.32 -22.56 -20.56
CA CYS A 128 -44.71 -22.67 -20.12
C CYS A 128 -45.38 -21.29 -20.08
N ASN A 129 -46.59 -21.27 -20.64
CA ASN A 129 -47.72 -20.49 -20.16
C ASN A 129 -47.98 -19.12 -20.81
N ILE A 130 -48.54 -19.12 -22.03
CA ILE A 130 -49.79 -18.42 -22.33
C ILE A 130 -50.60 -19.26 -23.35
N GLN A 131 -51.76 -19.75 -22.86
CA GLN A 131 -53.03 -20.18 -23.49
C GLN A 131 -53.05 -20.71 -24.94
#